data_AF-A0A659UZ49-F1
#
_entry.id   AF-A0A659UZ49-F1
#
_cell.length_a   1.000
_cell.length_b   1.000
_cell.length_c   1.000
_cell.angle_alpha   90.00
_cell.angle_beta   90.00
_cell.angle_gamma   90.00
#
_symmetry.space_group_name_H-M   'P 1'
#
loop_
_entity.id
_entity.type
_entity.pdbx_description
1 polymer ?
#
loop_
_entity_poly.entity_id
_entity_poly.type
_entity_poly.pdbx_seq_one_letter_code
_entity_poly.pdbx_strand_id
1 'polypeptide(L)' 'MTDGLADDLEDQPYETASFASKYGLSDKLAKAMLIANGPSRRACDAAASTYLRYVALRREHPK' A
#
# COMPACT_ATOMS: atom_id res chain seq x y z
N MET A 1 -6.95 -1.84 30.06
CA MET A 1 -7.86 -2.26 28.97
C MET A 1 -7.94 -1.13 27.95
N THR A 2 -6.94 -0.97 27.08
CA THR A 2 -6.93 0.10 26.05
C THR A 2 -6.34 -0.35 24.70
N ASP A 3 -6.23 -1.65 24.44
CA ASP A 3 -5.57 -2.18 23.23
C ASP A 3 -6.56 -2.60 22.12
N GLY A 4 -7.86 -2.32 22.27
CA GLY A 4 -8.91 -2.77 21.33
C GLY A 4 -9.34 -1.75 20.27
N LEU A 5 -8.85 -0.50 20.34
CA LEU A 5 -9.26 0.58 19.42
C LEU A 5 -8.31 0.78 18.24
N ALA A 6 -7.06 0.29 18.34
CA ALA A 6 -6.08 0.43 17.28
C ALA A 6 -6.32 -0.58 16.14
N ASP A 7 -6.69 -1.82 16.47
CA ASP A 7 -6.93 -2.89 15.49
C ASP A 7 -8.11 -2.56 14.56
N ASP A 8 -9.18 -1.95 15.10
CA ASP A 8 -10.35 -1.52 14.34
C ASP A 8 -10.06 -0.39 13.31
N LEU A 9 -9.03 0.43 13.56
CA LEU A 9 -8.58 1.46 12.62
C LEU A 9 -7.60 0.90 11.58
N GLU A 10 -6.85 -0.15 11.92
CA GLU A 10 -5.94 -0.85 11.01
C GLU A 10 -6.67 -1.77 10.03
N ASP A 11 -7.91 -2.17 10.32
CA ASP A 11 -8.72 -3.01 9.41
C ASP A 11 -9.55 -2.20 8.40
N GLN A 12 -9.66 -0.87 8.56
CA GLN A 12 -10.40 -0.04 7.62
C GLN A 12 -9.70 0.05 6.25
N PRO A 13 -10.41 -0.11 5.13
CA PRO A 13 -9.81 -0.02 3.80
C PRO A 13 -9.16 1.34 3.57
N TYR A 14 -8.07 1.35 2.80
CA TYR A 14 -7.37 2.58 2.47
C TYR A 14 -8.22 3.51 1.58
N GLU A 15 -8.19 4.80 1.90
CA GLU A 15 -8.46 5.84 0.91
C GLU A 15 -7.32 5.95 -0.10
N THR A 16 -7.67 6.14 -1.38
CA THR A 16 -6.70 6.09 -2.49
C THR A 16 -5.61 7.14 -2.34
N ALA A 17 -5.98 8.40 -2.01
CA ALA A 17 -5.03 9.50 -1.87
C ALA A 17 -4.08 9.28 -0.67
N SER A 18 -4.59 8.76 0.44
CA SER A 18 -3.78 8.44 1.62
C SER A 18 -2.78 7.32 1.33
N PHE A 19 -3.19 6.29 0.58
CA PHE A 19 -2.30 5.21 0.17
C PHE A 19 -1.25 5.66 -0.84
N ALA A 20 -1.65 6.47 -1.83
CA ALA A 20 -0.75 7.06 -2.81
C ALA A 20 0.33 7.91 -2.11
N SER A 21 -0.08 8.76 -1.18
CA SER A 21 0.82 9.59 -0.39
C SER A 21 1.77 8.76 0.48
N LYS A 22 1.26 7.74 1.20
CA LYS A 22 2.06 6.86 2.06
C LYS A 22 3.22 6.18 1.30
N TYR A 23 2.98 5.75 0.07
CA TYR A 23 3.95 4.96 -0.71
C TYR A 23 4.63 5.75 -1.84
N GLY A 24 4.35 7.05 -1.98
CA GLY A 24 4.89 7.86 -3.08
C GLY A 24 4.47 7.34 -4.46
N LEU A 25 3.25 6.83 -4.58
CA LEU A 25 2.67 6.30 -5.82
C LEU A 25 1.81 7.36 -6.51
N SER A 26 1.59 7.19 -7.81
CA SER A 26 0.52 7.95 -8.49
C SER A 26 -0.86 7.43 -8.09
N ASP A 27 -1.87 8.30 -8.08
CA ASP A 27 -3.25 7.92 -7.73
C ASP A 27 -3.78 6.76 -8.58
N LYS A 28 -3.42 6.72 -9.86
CA LYS A 28 -3.82 5.63 -10.77
C LYS A 28 -3.25 4.28 -10.32
N LEU A 29 -1.97 4.24 -9.94
CA LEU A 29 -1.31 3.03 -9.49
C LEU A 29 -1.82 2.61 -8.09
N ALA A 30 -1.97 3.58 -7.19
CA ALA A 30 -2.56 3.37 -5.87
C ALA A 30 -3.96 2.73 -5.99
N LYS A 31 -4.85 3.32 -6.80
CA LYS A 31 -6.20 2.78 -7.03
C LYS A 31 -6.18 1.36 -7.58
N ALA A 32 -5.30 1.08 -8.54
CA ALA A 32 -5.16 -0.26 -9.10
C ALA A 32 -4.71 -1.30 -8.06
N MET A 33 -3.76 -0.94 -7.20
CA MET A 33 -3.30 -1.80 -6.10
C MET A 33 -4.40 -2.08 -5.09
N LEU A 34 -5.17 -1.07 -4.69
CA LEU A 34 -6.29 -1.25 -3.75
C LEU A 34 -7.38 -2.16 -4.34
N ILE A 35 -7.73 -1.98 -5.61
CA ILE A 35 -8.71 -2.85 -6.29
C ILE A 35 -8.20 -4.29 -6.38
N ALA A 36 -6.91 -4.49 -6.71
CA ALA A 36 -6.34 -5.81 -6.92
C ALA A 36 -6.17 -6.62 -5.62
N ASN A 37 -5.85 -5.96 -4.50
CA ASN A 37 -5.60 -6.63 -3.22
C ASN A 37 -6.83 -6.67 -2.30
N GLY A 38 -7.89 -5.92 -2.64
CA GLY A 38 -9.10 -5.83 -1.84
C GLY A 38 -8.93 -4.93 -0.60
N PRO A 39 -9.90 -4.94 0.32
CA PRO A 39 -9.96 -3.97 1.42
C PRO A 39 -8.88 -4.16 2.50
N SER A 40 -8.15 -5.29 2.50
CA SER A 40 -7.15 -5.57 3.52
C SER A 40 -5.97 -4.60 3.43
N ARG A 41 -5.81 -3.72 4.45
CA ARG A 41 -4.66 -2.82 4.54
C ARG A 41 -3.34 -3.56 4.52
N ARG A 42 -3.25 -4.66 5.26
CA ARG A 42 -2.03 -5.50 5.34
C ARG A 42 -1.64 -6.04 3.97
N ALA A 43 -2.61 -6.53 3.19
CA ALA A 43 -2.35 -7.01 1.83
C ALA A 43 -1.88 -5.87 0.90
N CYS A 44 -2.54 -4.71 0.96
CA CYS A 44 -2.16 -3.53 0.17
C CYS A 44 -0.76 -3.03 0.53
N ASP A 45 -0.42 -3.00 1.83
CA ASP A 45 0.88 -2.56 2.32
C ASP A 45 2.02 -3.49 1.88
N ALA A 46 1.80 -4.81 1.95
CA ALA A 46 2.75 -5.80 1.45
C ALA A 46 2.96 -5.67 -0.07
N ALA A 47 1.90 -5.45 -0.83
CA ALA A 47 1.96 -5.28 -2.28
C ALA A 47 2.74 -4.02 -2.68
N ALA A 48 2.44 -2.87 -2.06
CA ALA A 48 3.16 -1.62 -2.34
C ALA A 48 4.64 -1.71 -1.97
N SER A 49 4.96 -2.27 -0.80
CA SER A 49 6.35 -2.46 -0.35
C SER A 49 7.14 -3.34 -1.31
N THR A 50 6.54 -4.44 -1.77
CA THR A 50 7.16 -5.36 -2.74
C THR A 50 7.40 -4.66 -4.09
N TYR A 51 6.41 -3.91 -4.57
CA TYR A 51 6.52 -3.15 -5.82
C TYR A 51 7.66 -2.12 -5.76
N LEU A 52 7.77 -1.35 -4.67
CA LEU A 52 8.83 -0.35 -4.52
C LEU A 52 10.22 -0.99 -4.51
N ARG A 53 10.37 -2.12 -3.79
CA ARG A 53 11.63 -2.88 -3.81
C ARG A 53 11.99 -3.35 -5.22
N TYR A 54 11.01 -3.83 -5.97
CA TYR A 54 11.22 -4.25 -7.36
C TYR A 54 11.59 -3.08 -8.29
N VAL A 55 10.97 -1.92 -8.12
CA VAL A 55 11.32 -0.71 -8.88
C VAL A 55 12.75 -0.26 -8.56
N ALA A 56 13.16 -0.29 -7.29
CA ALA A 56 14.52 0.06 -6.88
C ALA A 56 15.56 -0.87 -7.56
N LEU A 57 15.36 -2.18 -7.48
CA LEU A 57 16.25 -3.16 -8.13
C LEU A 57 16.37 -2.94 -9.65
N ARG A 58 15.27 -2.59 -10.33
CA ARG A 58 15.29 -2.30 -11.77
C ARG A 58 16.01 -1.00 -12.13
N ARG A 59 16.09 -0.04 -11.22
CA ARG A 59 16.85 1.19 -11.42
C ARG A 59 18.35 0.97 -11.25
N GLU A 60 18.73 0.06 -10.36
CA GLU A 60 20.14 -0.29 -10.06
C GLU A 60 20.78 -1.16 -11.15
N HIS A 61 19.95 -1.91 -11.90
CA HIS A 61 20.38 -2.71 -13.04
C HIS A 61 19.79 -2.17 -14.36
N PRO A 62 20.23 -1.00 -14.84
CA PRO A 62 19.85 -0.54 -16.17
C PRO A 62 20.36 -1.56 -17.19
N LYS A 63 19.43 -2.05 -18.02
CA LYS A 63 19.71 -3.01 -19.09
C LYS A 63 20.59 -2.36 -20.17
#